data_AF-X1CSC5-F1
#
_entry.id   AF-X1CSC5-F1
#
_cell.length_a   1.000
_cell.length_b   1.000
_cell.length_c   1.000
_cell.angle_alpha   90.00
_cell.angle_beta   90.00
_cell.angle_gamma   90.00
#
_symmetry.space_group_name_H-M   'P 1'
#
loop_
_entity.id
_entity.type
_entity.pdbx_description
1 polymer ?
#
loop_
_entity_poly.entity_id
_entity_poly.type
_entity_poly.pdbx_seq_one_letter_code
_entity_poly.pdbx_strand_id
1 'polypeptide(L)'
;LEIPLKQIRVIKPRIGGGFGTKQEILTDSIAASFTWELKRPVKFEFTRKEEFISARTRHPMTTYFKAGVKKDGTITAMDMKITSNTGAYGSHALTVLSNTGSKTLPLYHCENIRFIGDTVYTNLPVGGAYRGYGATQAAKFTQA
;
A
#
# COMPACT_ATOMS: atom_id res chain seq x y z
N LEU A 1 21.17 -11.49 8.56
CA LEU A 1 21.38 -12.67 9.42
C LEU A 1 22.10 -13.80 8.70
N GLU A 2 22.01 -13.93 7.37
CA GLU A 2 22.74 -14.99 6.62
C GLU A 2 22.49 -16.42 7.12
N ILE A 3 21.36 -16.62 7.81
CA ILE A 3 20.94 -17.93 8.31
C ILE A 3 20.16 -18.62 7.18
N PRO A 4 20.44 -19.90 6.88
CA PRO A 4 19.64 -20.67 5.93
C PRO A 4 18.16 -20.65 6.30
N LEU A 5 17.27 -20.38 5.34
CA LEU A 5 15.82 -20.25 5.59
C LEU A 5 15.23 -21.46 6.35
N LYS A 6 15.72 -22.68 6.08
CA LYS A 6 15.28 -23.91 6.77
C LYS A 6 15.54 -23.92 8.29
N GLN A 7 16.42 -23.05 8.78
CA GLN A 7 16.72 -22.90 10.21
C GLN A 7 15.89 -21.79 10.87
N ILE A 8 15.05 -21.09 10.11
CA ILE A 8 14.18 -20.02 10.60
C ILE A 8 12.76 -20.55 10.66
N ARG A 9 12.16 -20.50 11.86
CA ARG A 9 10.74 -20.83 12.07
C ARG A 9 9.97 -19.55 12.39
N VAL A 10 9.02 -19.19 11.52
CA VAL A 10 8.08 -18.10 11.77
C VAL A 10 6.76 -18.67 12.28
N ILE A 11 6.31 -18.20 13.43
CA ILE A 11 5.02 -18.59 14.02
C ILE A 11 4.13 -17.35 14.04
N LYS A 12 3.02 -17.39 13.30
CA LYS A 12 2.01 -16.32 13.31
C LYS A 12 0.98 -16.59 14.42
N PRO A 13 0.96 -15.82 15.51
CA PRO A 13 -0.06 -15.95 16.55
C PRO A 13 -1.40 -15.35 16.08
N ARG A 14 -2.42 -15.40 16.94
CA ARG A 14 -3.64 -14.59 16.73
C ARG A 14 -3.25 -13.11 16.75
N ILE A 15 -3.67 -12.37 15.72
CA ILE A 15 -3.33 -10.97 15.53
C ILE A 15 -4.56 -10.12 15.80
N GLY A 16 -4.46 -9.14 16.71
CA GLY A 16 -5.50 -8.16 17.03
C GLY A 16 -5.72 -7.11 15.94
N GLY A 17 -6.05 -7.55 14.72
CA GLY A 17 -6.23 -6.68 13.56
C GLY A 17 -4.92 -6.34 12.83
N GLY A 18 -5.01 -6.21 11.50
CA GLY A 18 -3.87 -5.88 10.65
C GLY A 18 -4.21 -4.93 9.51
N PHE A 19 -5.38 -5.07 8.87
CA PHE A 19 -5.87 -4.14 7.84
C PHE A 19 -4.88 -3.84 6.69
N GLY A 20 -3.90 -4.72 6.45
CA GLY A 20 -2.83 -4.55 5.47
C GLY A 20 -1.48 -4.18 6.08
N THR A 21 -1.44 -3.41 7.17
CA THR A 21 -0.19 -2.82 7.67
C THR A 21 0.79 -3.82 8.29
N LYS A 22 0.33 -5.06 8.54
CA LYS A 22 1.11 -6.19 9.05
C LYS A 22 1.48 -7.23 7.97
N GLN A 23 1.43 -6.84 6.70
CA GLN A 23 1.82 -7.71 5.58
C GLN A 23 3.34 -7.72 5.35
N GLU A 24 4.02 -6.64 5.72
CA GLU A 24 5.48 -6.52 5.64
C GLU A 24 6.18 -6.89 6.95
N ILE A 25 7.46 -7.21 6.80
CA ILE A 25 8.36 -7.45 7.91
C ILE A 25 8.85 -6.11 8.44
N LEU A 26 8.51 -5.78 9.69
CA LEU A 26 8.91 -4.52 10.35
C LEU A 26 9.73 -4.79 11.60
N THR A 27 9.18 -5.58 12.52
CA THR A 27 9.78 -5.83 13.84
C THR A 27 10.50 -7.17 13.91
N ASP A 28 10.13 -8.13 13.05
CA ASP A 28 10.62 -9.51 13.09
C ASP A 28 12.14 -9.56 12.86
N SER A 29 12.64 -8.83 11.86
CA SER A 29 14.08 -8.77 11.57
C SER A 29 14.89 -8.14 12.70
N ILE A 30 14.32 -7.17 13.42
CA ILE A 30 14.97 -6.51 14.56
C ILE A 30 15.07 -7.49 15.74
N ALA A 31 13.95 -8.10 16.12
CA ALA A 31 13.90 -9.07 17.21
C ALA A 31 14.78 -10.29 16.92
N ALA A 32 14.77 -10.79 15.68
CA ALA A 32 15.62 -11.90 15.26
C ALA A 32 17.11 -11.54 15.32
N SER A 33 17.48 -10.31 14.93
CA SER A 33 18.88 -9.86 14.98
C SER A 33 19.40 -9.75 16.41
N PHE A 34 18.64 -9.14 17.32
CA PHE A 34 19.03 -9.11 18.73
C PHE A 34 19.06 -10.48 19.38
N THR A 35 18.09 -11.36 19.06
CA THR A 35 18.09 -12.74 19.56
C THR A 35 19.33 -13.49 19.09
N TRP A 36 19.71 -13.30 17.82
CA TRP A 36 20.88 -13.95 17.24
C TRP A 36 22.18 -13.47 17.88
N GLU A 37 22.30 -12.18 18.15
CA GLU A 37 23.51 -11.60 18.76
C GLU A 37 23.60 -11.94 20.25
N LEU A 38 22.53 -11.71 21.01
CA LEU A 38 22.52 -11.85 22.47
C LEU A 38 22.34 -13.29 22.94
N LYS A 39 22.00 -14.21 22.03
CA LYS A 39 21.69 -15.63 22.33
C LYS A 39 20.61 -15.79 23.42
N ARG A 40 19.66 -14.85 23.47
CA ARG A 40 18.56 -14.81 24.46
C ARG A 40 17.25 -14.46 23.77
N PRO A 41 16.09 -14.94 24.27
CA PRO A 41 14.79 -14.54 23.73
C PRO A 41 14.58 -13.02 23.83
N VAL A 42 14.16 -12.40 22.72
CA VAL A 42 13.85 -10.96 22.65
C VAL A 42 12.39 -10.77 22.26
N LYS A 43 11.69 -9.90 23.01
CA LYS A 43 10.38 -9.38 22.64
C LYS A 43 10.54 -7.95 22.16
N PHE A 44 10.06 -7.65 20.97
CA PHE A 44 9.99 -6.29 20.43
C PHE A 44 8.53 -5.92 20.21
N GLU A 45 8.12 -4.77 20.72
CA GLU A 45 6.75 -4.27 20.64
C GLU A 45 6.77 -2.75 20.46
N PHE A 46 6.05 -2.25 19.45
CA PHE A 46 5.86 -0.81 19.32
C PHE A 46 4.92 -0.29 20.39
N THR A 47 5.25 0.86 20.95
CA THR A 47 4.25 1.74 21.56
C THR A 47 3.27 2.22 20.49
N ARG A 48 2.08 2.68 20.91
CA ARG A 48 1.09 3.24 19.98
C ARG A 48 1.64 4.41 19.16
N LYS A 49 2.50 5.23 19.76
CA LYS A 49 3.13 6.36 19.07
C LYS A 49 4.09 5.89 17.98
N GLU A 50 4.93 4.89 18.29
CA GLU A 50 5.87 4.33 17.31
C GLU A 50 5.16 3.65 16.15
N GLU A 51 4.04 2.98 16.39
CA GLU A 51 3.20 2.38 15.33
C GLU A 51 2.80 3.44 14.29
N PHE A 52 2.35 4.61 14.69
CA PHE A 52 1.91 5.65 13.74
C PHE A 52 3.05 6.31 12.96
N ILE A 53 4.27 6.27 13.48
CA ILE A 53 5.43 6.95 12.87
C ILE A 53 6.27 5.97 12.04
N SER A 54 6.38 4.72 12.50
CA SER A 54 7.35 3.74 11.98
C SER A 54 6.72 2.59 11.21
N ALA A 55 5.44 2.28 11.45
CA ALA A 55 4.73 1.26 10.70
C ALA A 55 4.22 1.79 9.35
N ARG A 56 3.40 0.99 8.66
CA ARG A 56 2.86 1.37 7.35
C ARG A 56 1.60 2.20 7.48
N THR A 57 1.54 3.23 6.65
CA THR A 57 0.35 4.07 6.47
C THR A 57 -0.26 3.82 5.09
N ARG A 58 -1.47 4.32 4.86
CA ARG A 58 -2.04 4.34 3.50
C ARG A 58 -1.29 5.37 2.65
N HIS A 59 -0.92 5.02 1.42
CA HIS A 59 -0.39 5.96 0.44
C HIS A 59 -1.30 7.18 0.24
N PRO A 60 -0.83 8.40 0.54
CA PRO A 60 -1.48 9.63 0.11
C PRO A 60 -1.38 9.75 -1.42
N MET A 61 -2.50 10.10 -2.06
CA MET A 61 -2.59 10.17 -3.51
C MET A 61 -3.31 11.45 -3.94
N THR A 62 -2.76 12.09 -4.97
CA THR A 62 -3.44 13.13 -5.75
C THR A 62 -3.89 12.50 -7.05
N THR A 63 -5.18 12.62 -7.37
CA THR A 63 -5.77 12.02 -8.56
C THR A 63 -6.41 13.11 -9.41
N TYR A 64 -6.05 13.13 -10.68
CA TYR A 64 -6.76 13.84 -11.73
C TYR A 64 -7.59 12.82 -12.52
N PHE A 65 -8.87 13.13 -12.71
CA PHE A 65 -9.78 12.30 -13.48
C PHE A 65 -10.58 13.17 -14.44
N LYS A 66 -10.66 12.75 -15.71
CA LYS A 66 -11.47 13.39 -16.74
C LYS A 66 -12.25 12.31 -17.49
N ALA A 67 -13.55 12.52 -17.62
CA ALA A 67 -14.43 11.65 -18.40
C ALA A 67 -15.10 12.43 -19.55
N GLY A 68 -15.25 11.78 -20.70
CA GLY A 68 -16.12 12.22 -21.77
C GLY A 68 -17.45 11.48 -21.69
N VAL A 69 -18.57 12.22 -21.67
CA VAL A 69 -19.91 11.65 -21.53
C VAL A 69 -20.85 12.26 -22.57
N LYS A 70 -21.61 11.42 -23.27
CA LYS A 70 -22.67 11.87 -24.19
C LYS A 70 -23.89 12.39 -23.42
N LYS A 71 -24.78 13.10 -24.10
CA LYS A 71 -26.06 13.56 -23.51
C LYS A 71 -26.95 12.42 -23.00
N ASP A 72 -26.80 11.21 -23.57
CA ASP A 72 -27.52 10.00 -23.16
C ASP A 72 -26.88 9.27 -21.96
N GLY A 73 -25.77 9.79 -21.42
CA GLY A 73 -25.05 9.20 -20.28
C GLY A 73 -23.96 8.19 -20.66
N THR A 74 -23.78 7.86 -21.95
CA THR A 74 -22.72 6.94 -22.38
C THR A 74 -21.33 7.55 -22.15
N ILE A 75 -20.47 6.84 -21.43
CA ILE A 75 -19.06 7.23 -21.21
C ILE A 75 -18.22 6.83 -22.43
N THR A 76 -17.58 7.80 -23.07
CA THR A 76 -16.81 7.58 -24.31
C THR A 76 -15.30 7.57 -24.09
N ALA A 77 -14.82 8.25 -23.05
CA ALA A 77 -13.39 8.28 -22.70
C ALA A 77 -13.19 8.48 -21.20
N MET A 78 -12.14 7.87 -20.64
CA MET A 78 -11.67 8.09 -19.28
C MET A 78 -10.15 8.31 -19.28
N ASP A 79 -9.69 9.40 -18.65
CA ASP A 79 -8.27 9.71 -18.44
C ASP A 79 -8.02 9.90 -16.95
N MET A 80 -7.25 8.98 -16.36
CA MET A 80 -6.89 8.99 -14.95
C MET A 80 -5.38 9.15 -14.79
N LYS A 81 -4.97 10.18 -14.07
CA LYS A 81 -3.57 10.43 -13.68
C LYS A 81 -3.44 10.46 -12.18
N ILE A 82 -2.48 9.75 -11.62
CA ILE A 82 -2.29 9.69 -10.17
C ILE A 82 -0.84 9.89 -9.80
N THR A 83 -0.60 10.74 -8.80
CA THR A 83 0.68 10.83 -8.10
C THR A 83 0.50 10.24 -6.71
N SER A 84 1.27 9.20 -6.39
CA SER A 84 1.22 8.47 -5.12
C SER A 84 2.51 8.72 -4.32
N ASN A 85 2.38 9.15 -3.07
CA ASN A 85 3.52 9.29 -2.17
C ASN A 85 3.75 7.98 -1.41
N THR A 86 4.93 7.36 -1.57
CA THR A 86 5.29 6.10 -0.89
C THR A 86 6.13 6.30 0.38
N GLY A 87 6.44 7.53 0.75
CA GLY A 87 7.38 7.84 1.82
C GLY A 87 8.80 7.43 1.45
N ALA A 88 9.61 7.06 2.44
CA ALA A 88 11.04 6.81 2.25
C ALA A 88 11.36 5.49 1.52
N TYR A 89 10.45 4.52 1.49
CA TYR A 89 10.69 3.20 0.90
C TYR A 89 9.54 2.76 -0.01
N GLY A 90 9.87 1.96 -1.03
CA GLY A 90 8.97 1.54 -2.11
C GLY A 90 7.99 0.44 -1.71
N SER A 91 7.63 0.39 -0.42
CA SER A 91 6.72 -0.60 0.15
C SER A 91 5.37 -0.56 -0.58
N HIS A 92 5.04 -1.65 -1.26
CA HIS A 92 3.83 -1.81 -2.06
C HIS A 92 3.56 -0.70 -3.10
N ALA A 93 4.53 0.19 -3.37
CA ALA A 93 4.43 1.40 -4.17
C ALA A 93 3.72 1.17 -5.51
N LEU A 94 4.30 0.29 -6.33
CA LEU A 94 3.78 -0.05 -7.65
C LEU A 94 2.42 -0.74 -7.57
N THR A 95 2.28 -1.72 -6.68
CA THR A 95 1.08 -2.56 -6.64
C THR A 95 -0.15 -1.80 -6.14
N VAL A 96 0.02 -0.91 -5.15
CA VAL A 96 -1.08 -0.08 -4.62
C VAL A 96 -1.50 0.95 -5.67
N LEU A 97 -0.54 1.58 -6.36
CA LEU A 97 -0.83 2.48 -7.46
C LEU A 97 -1.50 1.76 -8.64
N SER A 98 -1.05 0.58 -9.04
CA SER A 98 -1.64 -0.16 -10.16
C SER A 98 -3.09 -0.60 -9.88
N ASN A 99 -3.41 -0.87 -8.61
CA ASN A 99 -4.76 -1.21 -8.20
C ASN A 99 -5.75 -0.04 -8.28
N THR A 100 -5.27 1.21 -8.25
CA THR A 100 -6.18 2.37 -8.40
C THR A 100 -6.88 2.30 -9.75
N GLY A 101 -6.14 2.17 -10.85
CA GLY A 101 -6.68 2.08 -12.20
C GLY A 101 -7.37 0.74 -12.45
N SER A 102 -6.69 -0.37 -12.18
CA SER A 102 -7.19 -1.71 -12.54
C SER A 102 -8.44 -2.16 -11.77
N LYS A 103 -8.78 -1.53 -10.65
CA LYS A 103 -9.99 -1.85 -9.87
C LYS A 103 -11.12 -0.85 -10.04
N THR A 104 -10.87 0.33 -10.59
CA THR A 104 -11.89 1.41 -10.65
C THR A 104 -12.31 1.74 -12.07
N LEU A 105 -11.37 1.80 -13.02
CA LEU A 105 -11.67 2.09 -14.42
C LEU A 105 -12.57 1.03 -15.07
N PRO A 106 -12.38 -0.29 -14.83
CA PRO A 106 -13.22 -1.31 -15.44
C PRO A 106 -14.65 -1.41 -14.89
N LEU A 107 -15.01 -0.60 -13.87
CA LEU A 107 -16.35 -0.61 -13.31
C LEU A 107 -17.41 -0.04 -14.27
N TYR A 108 -16.96 0.74 -15.26
CA TYR A 108 -17.83 1.33 -16.27
C TYR A 108 -17.35 0.92 -17.66
N HIS A 109 -18.30 0.66 -18.55
CA HIS A 109 -17.99 0.39 -19.94
C HIS A 109 -17.49 1.67 -20.61
N CYS A 110 -16.30 1.60 -21.20
CA CYS A 110 -15.69 2.71 -21.92
C CYS A 110 -14.65 2.16 -22.90
N GLU A 111 -14.74 2.56 -24.17
CA GLU A 111 -13.82 2.07 -25.21
C GLU A 111 -12.42 2.70 -25.10
N ASN A 112 -12.33 3.94 -24.58
CA ASN A 112 -11.09 4.72 -24.59
C ASN A 112 -10.63 5.02 -23.16
N ILE A 113 -9.68 4.24 -22.65
CA ILE A 113 -9.18 4.38 -21.28
C ILE A 113 -7.68 4.68 -21.30
N ARG A 114 -7.28 5.75 -20.60
CA ARG A 114 -5.88 6.06 -20.30
C ARG A 114 -5.66 6.10 -18.79
N PHE A 115 -4.61 5.41 -18.35
CA PHE A 115 -4.15 5.43 -16.96
C PHE A 115 -2.65 5.75 -16.93
N ILE A 116 -2.28 6.77 -16.15
CA ILE A 116 -0.89 7.13 -15.87
C ILE A 116 -0.73 7.24 -14.35
N GLY A 117 0.30 6.60 -13.82
CA GLY A 117 0.58 6.62 -12.39
C GLY A 117 2.04 6.86 -12.11
N ASP A 118 2.34 7.84 -11.28
CA ASP A 118 3.67 8.14 -10.77
C ASP A 118 3.74 7.84 -9.27
N THR A 119 4.76 7.11 -8.84
CA THR A 119 5.06 6.97 -7.41
C THR A 119 6.30 7.77 -7.07
N VAL A 120 6.21 8.59 -6.03
CA VAL A 120 7.29 9.46 -5.58
C VAL A 120 7.78 9.08 -4.19
N TYR A 121 9.09 9.10 -4.02
CA TYR A 121 9.75 8.95 -2.72
C TYR A 121 9.76 10.30 -1.98
N THR A 122 9.56 10.26 -0.67
CA THR A 122 9.64 11.45 0.20
C THR A 122 10.25 11.08 1.56
N ASN A 123 10.51 12.08 2.41
CA ASN A 123 10.98 11.86 3.78
C ASN A 123 9.84 11.64 4.80
N LEU A 124 8.61 11.42 4.33
CA LEU A 124 7.45 11.14 5.17
C LEU A 124 7.37 9.66 5.57
N PRO A 125 6.54 9.31 6.58
CA PRO A 125 6.27 7.93 6.93
C PRO A 125 5.90 7.07 5.71
N VAL A 126 6.29 5.80 5.79
CA VAL A 126 6.26 4.89 4.64
C VAL A 126 4.83 4.44 4.36
N GLY A 127 4.42 4.62 3.11
CA GLY A 127 3.16 4.06 2.61
C GLY A 127 3.28 2.55 2.43
N GLY A 128 2.20 1.81 2.64
CA GLY A 128 2.16 0.37 2.42
C GLY A 128 0.75 -0.15 2.18
N ALA A 129 0.59 -1.45 2.35
CA ALA A 129 -0.71 -2.08 2.24
C ALA A 129 -1.68 -1.54 3.31
N TYR A 130 -2.83 -1.05 2.86
CA TYR A 130 -3.95 -0.68 3.72
C TYR A 130 -5.25 -1.13 3.06
N ARG A 131 -6.22 -1.62 3.83
CA ARG A 131 -7.53 -2.12 3.35
C ARG A 131 -8.14 -1.20 2.28
N GLY A 132 -8.46 -1.79 1.12
CA GLY A 132 -8.84 -1.08 -0.10
C GLY A 132 -7.72 -1.04 -1.14
N TYR A 133 -6.47 -1.03 -0.70
CA TYR A 133 -5.26 -1.27 -1.50
C TYR A 133 -5.23 -0.43 -2.78
N GLY A 134 -5.36 0.91 -2.65
CA GLY A 134 -5.41 1.85 -3.77
C GLY A 134 -6.80 2.07 -4.35
N ALA A 135 -7.64 1.03 -4.42
CA ALA A 135 -8.96 1.13 -5.04
C ALA A 135 -9.84 2.19 -4.37
N THR A 136 -9.82 2.27 -3.03
CA THR A 136 -10.57 3.28 -2.27
C THR A 136 -10.17 4.71 -2.59
N GLN A 137 -8.91 4.96 -2.96
CA GLN A 137 -8.44 6.31 -3.29
C GLN A 137 -8.96 6.78 -4.66
N ALA A 138 -9.10 5.84 -5.61
CA ALA A 138 -9.59 6.15 -6.96
C ALA A 138 -11.11 5.99 -7.14
N ALA A 139 -11.75 5.11 -6.36
CA ALA A 139 -13.17 4.78 -6.53
C ALA A 139 -14.09 6.01 -6.40
N LYS A 140 -13.72 6.97 -5.55
CA LYS A 140 -14.45 8.22 -5.36
C LYS A 140 -14.54 9.09 -6.62
N PHE A 141 -13.71 8.86 -7.64
CA PHE A 141 -13.75 9.63 -8.89
C PHE A 141 -14.50 8.91 -10.00
N THR A 142 -14.52 7.59 -9.96
CA THR A 142 -15.29 6.79 -10.90
C THR A 142 -16.75 6.64 -10.47
N GLN A 143 -17.04 6.76 -9.18
CA GLN A 143 -18.38 6.52 -8.59
C GLN A 143 -19.04 7.80 -8.01
N ALA A 144 -18.45 8.97 -8.22
CA ALA A 144 -19.08 10.25 -7.85
C ALA A 144 -19.84 10.84 -9.04
#